data_AF-A0AAU3H7Z5-F1
#
_entry.id   AF-A0AAU3H7Z5-F1
#
_cell.length_a   1.000
_cell.length_b   1.000
_cell.length_c   1.000
_cell.angle_alpha   90.00
_cell.angle_beta   90.00
_cell.angle_gamma   90.00
#
_symmetry.space_group_name_H-M   'P 1'
#
loop_
_entity.id
_entity.type
_entity.pdbx_description
1 polymer ?
#
loop_
_entity_poly.entity_id
_entity_poly.type
_entity_poly.pdbx_seq_one_letter_code
_entity_poly.pdbx_strand_id
1 'polypeptide(L)'
;MMEREYAWTETGKASASRHDVSEQEAIEALYSPQRIENHIGSLLLAVAGLADTARVIMVLCERFGKVNSYGILAVRLATPDEVKQWMEGTR
;
A
#
# COMPACT_ATOMS: atom_id res chain seq x y z
N MET A 1 10.59 -10.19 13.71
CA MET A 1 10.25 -8.81 13.28
C MET A 1 8.76 -8.65 13.59
N MET A 2 8.33 -7.67 14.39
CA MET A 2 6.90 -7.52 14.66
C MET A 2 6.21 -7.21 13.33
N GLU A 3 5.27 -8.05 12.94
CA GLU A 3 4.46 -7.88 11.74
C GLU A 3 3.64 -6.59 11.89
N ARG A 4 3.66 -5.72 10.87
CA ARG A 4 2.87 -4.48 10.91
C ARG A 4 1.40 -4.87 10.75
N GLU A 5 0.53 -4.15 11.45
CA GLU A 5 -0.91 -4.34 11.34
C GLU A 5 -1.50 -3.25 10.44
N TYR A 6 -2.26 -3.67 9.43
CA TYR A 6 -2.99 -2.76 8.55
C TYR A 6 -4.49 -2.95 8.75
N ALA A 7 -5.19 -1.84 8.93
CA ALA A 7 -6.65 -1.81 9.11
C ALA A 7 -7.29 -0.94 8.03
N TRP A 8 -8.38 -1.42 7.45
CA TRP A 8 -9.16 -0.63 6.51
C TRP A 8 -9.90 0.50 7.22
N THR A 9 -9.73 1.71 6.71
CA THR A 9 -10.64 2.82 7.02
C THR A 9 -11.77 2.84 6.01
N GLU A 10 -12.88 3.50 6.37
CA GLU A 10 -14.00 3.70 5.43
C GLU A 10 -13.57 4.51 4.19
N THR A 11 -12.67 5.48 4.36
CA THR A 11 -12.06 6.22 3.23
C THR A 11 -11.24 5.31 2.33
N GLY A 12 -10.47 4.40 2.93
CA GLY A 12 -9.70 3.38 2.20
C GLY A 12 -10.59 2.51 1.35
N LYS A 13 -11.64 1.91 1.93
CA LYS A 13 -12.58 1.04 1.21
C LYS A 13 -13.25 1.77 0.04
N ALA A 14 -13.70 3.00 0.28
CA ALA A 14 -14.28 3.83 -0.78
C ALA A 14 -13.27 4.15 -1.89
N SER A 15 -11.99 4.32 -1.55
CA SER A 15 -10.92 4.55 -2.53
C SER A 15 -10.64 3.30 -3.37
N ALA A 16 -10.53 2.13 -2.73
CA ALA A 16 -10.31 0.86 -3.42
C ALA A 16 -11.43 0.56 -4.42
N SER A 17 -12.69 0.74 -4.01
CA SER A 17 -13.86 0.58 -4.88
C SER A 17 -13.84 1.53 -6.09
N ARG A 18 -13.43 2.80 -5.91
CA ARG A 18 -13.32 3.76 -7.04
C ARG A 18 -12.24 3.42 -8.05
N HIS A 19 -11.20 2.69 -7.64
CA HIS A 19 -10.03 2.38 -8.47
C HIS A 19 -9.96 0.93 -8.93
N ASP A 20 -11.01 0.15 -8.72
CA ASP A 20 -11.08 -1.27 -9.10
C ASP A 20 -9.87 -2.08 -8.57
N VAL A 21 -9.61 -1.89 -7.26
CA VAL A 21 -8.64 -2.67 -6.49
C VAL A 21 -9.40 -3.38 -5.38
N SER A 22 -9.23 -4.69 -5.29
CA SER A 22 -9.83 -5.46 -4.21
C SER A 22 -9.12 -5.20 -2.88
N GLU A 23 -9.83 -5.42 -1.77
CA GLU A 23 -9.19 -5.32 -0.45
C GLU A 23 -8.02 -6.29 -0.32
N GLN A 24 -8.16 -7.49 -0.89
CA GLN A 24 -7.16 -8.54 -0.90
C GLN A 24 -5.88 -8.12 -1.65
N GLU A 25 -5.97 -7.57 -2.87
CA GLU A 25 -4.80 -7.11 -3.63
C GLU A 25 -4.01 -6.03 -2.88
N ALA A 26 -4.70 -5.12 -2.18
CA ALA A 26 -4.03 -4.09 -1.40
C ALA A 26 -3.29 -4.69 -0.20
N ILE A 27 -3.87 -5.68 0.48
CA ILE A 27 -3.23 -6.39 1.60
C ILE A 27 -2.03 -7.19 1.09
N GLU A 28 -2.17 -7.93 -0.01
CA GLU A 28 -1.05 -8.65 -0.64
C GLU A 28 0.10 -7.70 -0.98
N ALA A 29 -0.19 -6.54 -1.59
CA ALA A 29 0.82 -5.55 -1.90
C ALA A 29 1.51 -4.99 -0.63
N LEU A 30 0.77 -4.76 0.46
CA LEU A 30 1.32 -4.28 1.73
C LEU A 30 2.27 -5.29 2.39
N TYR A 31 1.96 -6.58 2.31
CA TYR A 31 2.79 -7.65 2.86
C TYR A 31 3.80 -8.21 1.87
N SER A 32 3.76 -7.77 0.61
CA SER A 32 4.63 -8.28 -0.46
C SER A 32 6.10 -8.13 -0.09
N PRO A 33 6.93 -9.16 -0.31
CA PRO A 33 8.38 -9.02 -0.20
C PRO A 33 8.94 -8.08 -1.28
N GLN A 34 8.22 -7.91 -2.39
CA GLN A 34 8.53 -6.95 -3.45
C GLN A 34 7.70 -5.69 -3.24
N ARG A 35 8.10 -4.87 -2.27
CA ARG A 35 7.48 -3.58 -2.00
C ARG A 35 8.51 -2.50 -1.71
N ILE A 36 8.15 -1.27 -2.04
CA ILE A 36 8.89 -0.06 -1.67
C ILE A 36 8.03 0.71 -0.68
N GLU A 37 8.66 1.14 0.41
CA GLU A 37 8.04 1.95 1.45
C GLU A 37 8.64 3.36 1.42
N ASN A 38 7.78 4.36 1.45
CA ASN A 38 8.18 5.76 1.54
C ASN A 38 7.44 6.45 2.68
N HIS A 39 8.17 6.86 3.71
CA HIS A 39 7.63 7.62 4.83
C HIS A 39 7.44 9.08 4.43
N ILE A 40 6.22 9.60 4.62
CA ILE A 40 5.87 10.99 4.36
C ILE A 40 5.64 11.66 5.70
N GLY A 41 6.71 12.29 6.21
CA GLY A 41 6.73 12.80 7.58
C GLY A 41 6.64 11.66 8.61
N SER A 42 6.08 11.96 9.79
CA SER A 42 5.95 10.99 10.89
C SER A 42 4.64 10.19 10.87
N LEU A 43 3.65 10.65 10.09
CA LEU A 43 2.28 10.13 10.13
C LEU A 43 1.94 9.23 8.95
N LEU A 44 2.48 9.50 7.76
CA LEU A 44 2.05 8.82 6.54
C LEU A 44 3.10 7.84 6.05
N LEU A 45 2.63 6.74 5.48
CA LEU A 45 3.43 5.72 4.81
C LEU A 45 2.78 5.43 3.46
N ALA A 46 3.51 5.71 2.38
CA ALA A 46 3.14 5.25 1.05
C ALA A 46 3.86 3.93 0.76
N VAL A 47 3.13 2.96 0.22
CA VAL A 47 3.65 1.65 -0.17
C VAL A 47 3.31 1.39 -1.63
N ALA A 48 4.29 0.93 -2.39
CA ALA A 48 4.11 0.39 -3.73
C ALA A 48 4.51 -1.09 -3.70
N GLY A 49 3.58 -2.01 -3.87
CA GLY A 49 3.83 -3.44 -3.70
C GLY A 49 3.17 -4.31 -4.75
N LEU A 50 3.75 -5.48 -5.01
CA LEU A 50 3.22 -6.46 -5.95
C LEU A 50 2.17 -7.35 -5.28
N ALA A 51 0.95 -7.36 -5.83
CA ALA A 51 -0.11 -8.31 -5.48
C ALA A 51 0.06 -9.63 -6.25
N ASP A 52 -0.60 -10.70 -5.80
CA ASP A 52 -0.51 -12.03 -6.44
C ASP A 52 -1.14 -12.04 -7.84
N THR A 53 -1.99 -11.06 -8.15
CA THR A 53 -2.53 -10.79 -9.49
C THR A 53 -1.51 -10.19 -10.47
N ALA A 54 -0.24 -10.07 -10.07
CA ALA A 54 0.85 -9.41 -10.80
C ALA A 54 0.62 -7.91 -11.06
N ARG A 55 -0.29 -7.27 -10.30
CA ARG A 55 -0.53 -5.82 -10.33
C ARG A 55 0.30 -5.15 -9.23
N VAL A 56 0.89 -4.00 -9.55
CA VAL A 56 1.55 -3.14 -8.54
C VAL A 56 0.50 -2.19 -7.98
N ILE A 57 0.25 -2.30 -6.68
CA ILE A 57 -0.75 -1.51 -5.97
C ILE A 57 -0.04 -0.42 -5.16
N MET A 58 -0.55 0.80 -5.30
CA MET A 58 -0.15 1.95 -4.50
C MET A 58 -1.11 2.08 -3.32
N VAL A 59 -0.58 2.05 -2.11
CA VAL A 59 -1.34 2.16 -0.86
C VAL A 59 -0.82 3.32 -0.04
N LEU A 60 -1.71 4.21 0.39
CA LEU A 60 -1.40 5.26 1.36
C LEU A 60 -1.98 4.87 2.71
N CYS A 61 -1.12 4.86 3.72
CA CYS A 61 -1.45 4.54 5.10
C CYS A 61 -1.17 5.71 6.03
N GLU A 62 -1.95 5.80 7.10
CA GLU A 62 -1.72 6.68 8.25
C GLU A 62 -1.37 5.84 9.48
N ARG A 63 -0.36 6.25 10.24
CA ARG A 63 0.07 5.56 11.44
C ARG A 63 -0.86 5.89 12.61
N PHE A 64 -1.33 4.86 13.32
CA PHE A 64 -2.07 5.03 14.57
C PHE A 64 -1.15 4.90 15.79
N GLY A 65 -0.99 6.01 16.52
CA GLY A 65 -0.37 6.01 17.85
C GLY A 65 1.08 5.50 17.89
N LYS A 66 1.44 4.81 18.99
CA LYS A 66 2.81 4.32 19.26
C LYS A 66 3.11 2.92 18.72
N VAL A 67 2.07 2.16 18.37
CA VAL A 67 2.21 0.77 17.89
C VAL A 67 2.34 0.79 16.36
N ASN A 68 2.99 -0.22 15.76
CA ASN A 68 3.20 -0.33 14.31
C ASN A 68 1.90 -0.69 13.56
N SER A 69 0.82 0.04 13.85
CA SER A 69 -0.51 -0.13 13.29
C SER A 69 -0.82 1.02 12.35
N TYR A 70 -1.40 0.70 11.19
CA TYR A 70 -1.61 1.63 10.10
C TYR A 70 -3.04 1.54 9.57
N GLY A 71 -3.70 2.68 9.40
CA GLY A 71 -4.98 2.80 8.71
C GLY A 71 -4.77 3.00 7.21
N ILE A 72 -5.40 2.18 6.38
CA ILE A 72 -5.38 2.32 4.92
C ILE A 72 -6.33 3.46 4.54
N LEU A 73 -5.79 4.54 3.97
CA LEU A 73 -6.53 5.75 3.58
C LEU A 73 -6.89 5.77 2.09
N ALA A 74 -6.00 5.30 1.23
CA ALA A 74 -6.23 5.30 -0.21
C ALA A 74 -5.49 4.17 -0.89
N VAL A 75 -6.09 3.64 -1.96
CA VAL A 75 -5.53 2.56 -2.77
C VAL A 75 -5.79 2.84 -4.23
N ARG A 76 -4.83 2.55 -5.10
CA ARG A 76 -5.01 2.55 -6.56
C ARG A 76 -3.99 1.64 -7.24
N LEU A 77 -4.26 1.31 -8.50
CA LEU A 77 -3.25 0.72 -9.37
C LEU A 77 -2.11 1.73 -9.63
N ALA A 78 -0.87 1.25 -9.68
CA ALA A 78 0.24 2.02 -10.20
C ALA A 78 0.07 2.25 -11.71
N THR A 79 0.44 3.43 -12.19
CA THR A 79 0.52 3.71 -13.63
C THR A 79 1.70 2.97 -14.26
N PRO A 80 1.73 2.77 -15.59
CA PRO A 80 2.86 2.12 -16.26
C PRO A 80 4.23 2.74 -15.95
N ASP A 81 4.29 4.08 -15.86
CA ASP A 81 5.52 4.80 -15.52
C ASP A 81 5.94 4.55 -14.07
N GLU A 82 5.00 4.51 -13.14
CA GLU A 82 5.27 4.18 -11.74
C GLU A 82 5.69 2.72 -11.55
N VAL A 83 5.11 1.79 -12.33
CA VAL A 83 5.56 0.38 -12.35
C VAL A 83 7.01 0.29 -12.80
N LYS A 84 7.39 1.05 -13.83
CA LYS A 84 8.79 1.11 -14.29
C LYS A 84 9.72 1.62 -13.19
N GLN A 85 9.34 2.71 -12.52
CA GLN A 85 10.12 3.26 -11.39
C GLN A 85 10.20 2.28 -10.21
N TRP A 86 9.11 1.58 -9.91
CA TRP A 86 9.08 0.56 -8.86
C TRP A 86 10.00 -0.63 -9.19
N MET A 87 10.01 -1.10 -10.45
CA MET A 87 10.93 -2.16 -10.90
C MET A 87 12.41 -1.73 -10.79
N GLU A 88 12.71 -0.44 -10.93
CA GLU A 88 14.06 0.09 -10.76
C GLU A 88 14.44 0.19 -9.27
N GLY A 89 13.49 0.53 -8.39
CA GLY A 89 13.71 0.67 -6.95
C GLY A 89 13.65 -0.64 -6.14
N THR A 90 13.21 -1.75 -6.74
CA THR A 90 13.15 -3.09 -6.12
C THR A 90 14.31 -4.02 -6.53
N ARG A 91 15.27 -3.53 -7.32
CA ARG A 91 16.47 -4.27 -7.76
C ARG A 91 17.58 -4.33 -6.72
#